data_AF-A0A8T7HL50-F1
#
_entry.id   AF-A0A8T7HL50-F1
#
_cell.length_a   1.000
_cell.length_b   1.000
_cell.length_c   1.000
_cell.angle_alpha   90.00
_cell.angle_beta   90.00
_cell.angle_gamma   90.00
#
_symmetry.space_group_name_H-M   'P 1'
#
loop_
_entity.id
_entity.type
_entity.pdbx_description
1 polymer ?
#
loop_
_entity_poly.entity_id
_entity_poly.type
_entity_poly.pdbx_seq_one_letter_code
_entity_poly.pdbx_strand_id
1 'polypeptide(L)'
;MVLEKKGDIGLGRAESLMLPEAFARRIRQGEELGKIADEMTGIENIKKKQGAVGYFTADILSREEVFVHATIMAMARFARQEMYT
;
A
#
# COMPACT_ATOMS: atom_id res chain seq x y z
N MET A 1 3.70 -0.08 -7.01
CA MET A 1 4.40 -1.33 -7.34
C MET A 1 5.10 -1.13 -8.67
N VAL A 2 6.40 -1.43 -8.69
CA VAL A 2 7.22 -1.38 -9.89
C VAL A 2 7.79 -2.77 -10.08
N LEU A 3 7.59 -3.33 -11.26
CA LEU A 3 8.18 -4.60 -11.67
C LEU A 3 9.09 -4.32 -12.86
N GLU A 4 10.32 -4.80 -12.80
CA GLU A 4 11.29 -4.68 -13.88
C GLU A 4 11.65 -6.06 -14.40
N LYS A 5 11.68 -6.22 -15.73
CA LYS A 5 12.19 -7.43 -16.37
C LYS A 5 12.87 -7.07 -17.66
N LYS A 6 14.19 -7.31 -17.76
CA LYS A 6 14.98 -7.08 -18.98
C LYS A 6 14.85 -5.64 -19.54
N GLY A 7 14.75 -4.64 -18.66
CA GLY A 7 14.59 -3.23 -19.03
C GLY A 7 13.14 -2.78 -19.26
N ASP A 8 12.18 -3.71 -19.32
CA ASP A 8 10.75 -3.37 -19.33
C ASP A 8 10.24 -3.07 -17.92
N ILE A 9 9.47 -1.99 -17.79
CA ILE A 9 8.92 -1.54 -16.51
C ILE A 9 7.38 -1.66 -16.52
N GLY A 10 6.85 -2.47 -15.62
CA GLY A 10 5.44 -2.56 -15.30
C GLY A 10 5.11 -1.71 -14.07
N LEU A 11 4.05 -0.91 -14.15
CA LEU A 11 3.59 -0.04 -13.06
C LEU A 11 2.19 -0.44 -12.63
N GLY A 12 2.02 -0.61 -11.32
CA GLY A 12 0.74 -0.88 -10.69
C GLY A 12 0.63 -0.12 -9.39
N ARG A 13 -0.57 0.33 -9.02
CA ARG A 13 -0.79 1.09 -7.79
C ARG A 13 -1.89 0.41 -6.98
N ALA A 14 -1.64 0.25 -5.69
CA ALA A 14 -2.64 -0.18 -4.74
C ALA A 14 -3.80 0.82 -4.62
N GLU A 15 -4.90 0.35 -4.04
CA GLU A 15 -6.01 1.17 -3.59
C GLU A 15 -5.52 2.25 -2.61
N SER A 16 -6.25 3.35 -2.54
CA SER A 16 -5.94 4.45 -1.62
C SER A 16 -7.02 4.57 -0.57
N LEU A 17 -6.58 4.80 0.66
CA LEU A 17 -7.44 4.95 1.81
C LEU A 17 -7.38 6.40 2.29
N MET A 18 -8.55 6.99 2.57
CA MET A 18 -8.63 8.27 3.24
C MET A 18 -8.29 8.09 4.72
N LEU A 19 -7.25 8.80 5.18
CA LEU A 19 -6.87 8.79 6.59
C LEU A 19 -7.70 9.81 7.38
N PRO A 20 -8.03 9.54 8.66
CA PRO A 20 -8.61 10.55 9.53
C PRO A 20 -7.69 11.78 9.65
N GLU A 21 -8.29 12.97 9.80
CA GLU A 21 -7.53 14.23 9.76
C GLU A 21 -6.43 14.31 10.83
N ALA A 22 -6.63 13.65 11.98
CA ALA A 22 -5.63 13.55 13.03
C ALA A 22 -4.33 12.84 12.57
N PHE A 23 -4.45 11.79 11.76
CA PHE A 23 -3.29 11.12 11.14
C PHE A 23 -2.71 11.99 10.01
N ALA A 24 -3.58 12.53 9.15
CA ALA A 24 -3.17 13.28 7.98
C ALA A 24 -2.34 14.53 8.35
N ARG A 25 -2.71 15.26 9.41
CA ARG A 25 -1.94 16.42 9.88
C ARG A 25 -0.50 16.06 10.26
N ARG A 26 -0.31 14.97 11.00
CA ARG A 26 1.03 14.51 11.44
C ARG A 26 1.88 14.05 10.26
N ILE A 27 1.29 13.33 9.31
CA ILE A 27 1.98 12.93 8.08
C ILE A 27 2.43 14.15 7.28
N ARG A 28 1.57 15.19 7.16
CA ARG A 28 1.94 16.44 6.50
C ARG A 28 3.05 17.21 7.21
N GLN A 29 3.29 16.94 8.49
CA GLN A 29 4.42 17.47 9.27
C GLN A 29 5.71 16.65 9.09
N GLY A 30 5.68 15.59 8.28
CA GLY A 30 6.85 14.75 7.98
C GLY A 30 6.98 13.51 8.86
N GLU A 31 6.00 13.23 9.72
CA GLU A 31 6.02 12.05 10.57
C GLU A 31 5.68 10.76 9.79
N GLU A 32 6.32 9.65 10.18
CA GLU A 32 6.10 8.34 9.54
C GLU A 32 4.74 7.73 9.96
N LEU A 33 3.89 7.38 8.98
CA LEU A 33 2.57 6.76 9.22
C LEU A 33 2.63 5.56 10.16
N GLY A 34 3.65 4.71 10.07
CA GLY A 34 3.80 3.54 10.95
C GLY A 34 3.90 3.93 12.43
N LYS A 35 4.68 4.98 12.75
CA LYS A 35 4.82 5.47 14.13
C LYS A 35 3.54 6.12 14.63
N ILE A 36 2.92 6.96 13.79
CA ILE A 36 1.64 7.61 14.11
C ILE A 36 0.58 6.54 14.42
N ALA A 37 0.53 5.48 13.61
CA ALA A 37 -0.43 4.40 13.78
C ALA A 37 -0.16 3.59 15.05
N ASP A 38 1.09 3.23 15.35
CA ASP A 38 1.42 2.54 16.61
C ASP A 38 0.99 3.39 17.83
N GLU A 39 1.29 4.69 17.84
CA GLU A 39 0.95 5.60 18.93
C GLU A 39 -0.56 5.84 19.08
N MET A 40 -1.28 6.09 17.98
CA MET A 40 -2.69 6.47 18.03
C MET A 40 -3.63 5.29 18.24
N THR A 41 -3.22 4.09 17.83
CA THR A 41 -4.03 2.87 17.98
C THR A 41 -3.70 2.09 19.24
N GLY A 42 -2.54 2.36 19.86
CA GLY A 42 -2.01 1.58 20.99
C GLY A 42 -1.53 0.18 20.61
N ILE A 43 -1.47 -0.14 19.31
CA ILE A 43 -1.03 -1.45 18.81
C ILE A 43 0.44 -1.34 18.44
N GLU A 44 1.32 -1.95 19.23
CA GLU A 44 2.73 -2.02 18.87
C GLU A 44 2.96 -2.78 17.55
N ASN A 45 3.79 -2.20 16.68
CA ASN A 45 4.19 -2.78 15.40
C ASN A 45 3.01 -3.13 14.49
N ILE A 46 2.01 -2.24 14.37
CA ILE A 46 0.85 -2.45 13.50
C ILE A 46 1.26 -2.75 12.05
N LYS A 47 2.42 -2.21 11.62
CA LYS A 47 3.04 -2.45 10.31
C LYS A 47 3.42 -3.91 10.03
N LYS A 48 3.66 -4.72 11.08
CA LYS A 48 4.01 -6.15 11.00
C LYS A 48 2.80 -7.08 11.16
N LYS A 49 1.63 -6.54 11.49
CA LYS A 49 0.36 -7.27 11.57
C LYS A 49 -0.49 -6.93 10.34
N GLN A 50 -1.73 -6.49 10.54
CA GLN A 50 -2.67 -6.13 9.48
C GLN A 50 -2.29 -4.85 8.71
N GLY A 51 -1.38 -4.02 9.25
CA GLY A 51 -1.02 -2.72 8.68
C GLY A 51 -2.10 -1.65 8.84
N ALA A 52 -1.82 -0.43 8.37
CA ALA A 52 -2.80 0.66 8.42
C ALA A 52 -4.09 0.32 7.66
N VAL A 53 -3.99 -0.34 6.51
CA VAL A 53 -5.14 -0.78 5.72
C VAL A 53 -6.04 -1.73 6.53
N GLY A 54 -5.47 -2.79 7.11
CA GLY A 54 -6.26 -3.72 7.92
C GLY A 54 -6.91 -3.05 9.11
N TYR A 55 -6.18 -2.18 9.82
CA TYR A 55 -6.75 -1.43 10.93
C TYR A 55 -7.97 -0.57 10.53
N PHE A 56 -7.82 0.27 9.49
CA PHE A 56 -8.88 1.18 9.08
C PHE A 56 -10.05 0.49 8.36
N THR A 57 -9.84 -0.72 7.84
CA THR A 57 -10.89 -1.53 7.22
C THR A 57 -11.47 -2.59 8.16
N ALA A 58 -11.14 -2.54 9.46
CA ALA A 58 -11.56 -3.53 10.44
C ALA A 58 -11.26 -4.98 10.01
N ASP A 59 -10.04 -5.20 9.52
CA ASP A 59 -9.49 -6.46 9.02
C ASP A 59 -10.24 -7.09 7.83
N ILE A 60 -11.12 -6.32 7.17
CA ILE A 60 -11.78 -6.76 5.92
C ILE A 60 -10.77 -6.86 4.77
N LEU A 61 -9.72 -6.05 4.80
CA LEU A 61 -8.67 -6.05 3.78
C LEU A 61 -7.28 -6.01 4.43
N SER A 62 -6.46 -7.00 4.16
CA SER A 62 -5.08 -7.05 4.63
C SER A 62 -4.13 -6.24 3.75
N ARG A 63 -3.00 -5.85 4.33
CA ARG A 63 -1.89 -5.23 3.58
C ARG A 63 -1.34 -6.15 2.49
N GLU A 64 -1.37 -7.46 2.71
CA GLU A 64 -0.89 -8.45 1.74
C GLU A 64 -1.77 -8.45 0.49
N GLU A 65 -3.09 -8.54 0.64
CA GLU A 65 -4.06 -8.51 -0.47
C GLU A 65 -3.90 -7.25 -1.33
N VAL A 66 -3.74 -6.09 -0.68
CA VAL A 66 -3.47 -4.82 -1.39
C VAL A 66 -2.19 -4.89 -2.24
N PHE A 67 -1.13 -5.50 -1.72
CA PHE A 67 0.11 -5.65 -2.50
C PHE A 67 -0.02 -6.69 -3.60
N VAL A 68 -0.80 -7.76 -3.40
CA VAL A 68 -1.14 -8.72 -4.46
C VAL A 68 -1.83 -7.99 -5.61
N HIS A 69 -2.86 -7.17 -5.33
CA HIS A 69 -3.54 -6.38 -6.36
C HIS A 69 -2.60 -5.43 -7.10
N ALA A 70 -1.78 -4.66 -6.36
CA ALA A 70 -0.80 -3.76 -6.97
C ALA A 70 0.23 -4.48 -7.84
N THR A 71 0.64 -5.69 -7.46
CA THR A 71 1.55 -6.54 -8.22
C THR A 71 0.88 -7.06 -9.49
N ILE A 72 -0.34 -7.59 -9.38
CA ILE A 72 -1.11 -8.05 -10.54
C ILE A 72 -1.30 -6.92 -11.55
N MET A 73 -1.61 -5.70 -11.09
CA MET A 73 -1.70 -4.52 -11.96
C MET A 73 -0.36 -4.21 -12.65
N ALA A 74 0.75 -4.24 -11.93
CA ALA A 74 2.08 -4.04 -12.51
C ALA A 74 2.46 -5.14 -13.51
N MET A 75 1.88 -6.34 -13.38
CA MET A 75 2.11 -7.46 -14.31
C MET A 75 1.45 -7.26 -15.67
N ALA A 76 0.52 -6.32 -15.84
CA ALA A 76 -0.22 -6.12 -17.09
C ALA A 76 0.69 -5.98 -18.32
N ARG A 77 1.78 -5.19 -18.22
CA ARG A 77 2.77 -5.03 -19.30
C ARG A 77 3.39 -6.37 -19.72
N PHE A 78 3.69 -7.24 -18.77
CA PHE A 78 4.35 -8.52 -19.04
C PHE A 78 3.37 -9.63 -19.47
N ALA A 79 2.10 -9.52 -19.06
CA ALA A 79 1.04 -10.48 -19.38
C ALA A 79 0.40 -10.24 -20.76
N ARG A 80 0.56 -9.04 -21.31
CA ARG A 80 0.05 -8.62 -22.64
C ARG A 80 1.12 -7.81 -23.37
N GLN A 81 2.34 -8.33 -23.47
CA GLN A 81 3.50 -7.61 -24.04
C GLN A 81 3.20 -7.03 -25.43
N GLU A 82 2.39 -7.72 -26.21
CA GLU A 82 1.92 -7.31 -27.54
C GLU A 82 1.16 -5.97 -27.56
N MET A 83 0.60 -5.53 -26.43
CA MET A 83 -0.15 -4.27 -26.29
C MET A 83 0.70 -3.10 -25.79
N TYR A 84 1.96 -3.35 -25.40
CA TYR A 84 2.84 -2.37 -24.76
C TYR A 84 4.19 -2.27 -25.49
N THR A 85 4.15 -1.94 -26.78
CA THR A 85 5.32 -1.61 -27.61
C THR A 85 5.92 -0.25 -27.26
#